data_AF-A0A2P2KEG6-F1
#
_entry.id   AF-A0A2P2KEG6-F1
#
_cell.length_a   1.000
_cell.length_b   1.000
_cell.length_c   1.000
_cell.angle_alpha   90.00
_cell.angle_beta   90.00
_cell.angle_gamma   90.00
#
_symmetry.space_group_name_H-M   'P 1'
#
loop_
_entity.id
_entity.type
_entity.pdbx_description
1 polymer ?
#
loop_
_entity_poly.entity_id
_entity_poly.type
_entity_poly.pdbx_seq_one_letter_code
_entity_poly.pdbx_strand_id
1 'polypeptide(L)'
;MKVVALVSGGKDSCYAMMKCVRYGHEIVALANLMPADDLVDELDSYMYQTVGHQIIVGYAECMGLPLFRRRIQGSARQAMF
;
A
#
# COMPACT_ATOMS: atom_id res chain seq x y z
N MET A 1 -19.89 1.24 -4.56
CA MET A 1 -19.31 2.62 -4.54
C MET A 1 -17.91 2.60 -5.14
N LYS A 2 -17.40 3.73 -5.66
CA LYS A 2 -16.02 3.87 -6.12
C LYS A 2 -15.07 4.05 -4.95
N VAL A 3 -13.98 3.29 -4.89
CA VAL A 3 -13.01 3.29 -3.78
C VAL A 3 -11.57 3.32 -4.28
N VAL A 4 -10.66 3.87 -3.48
CA VAL A 4 -9.21 3.76 -3.66
C VAL A 4 -8.68 2.71 -2.69
N ALA A 5 -7.95 1.72 -3.18
CA ALA A 5 -7.39 0.67 -2.35
C ALA A 5 -6.00 1.08 -1.83
N LEU A 6 -5.83 1.07 -0.51
CA LEU A 6 -4.52 1.19 0.12
C LEU A 6 -3.80 -0.16 0.03
N VAL A 7 -2.66 -0.20 -0.63
CA VAL A 7 -1.89 -1.42 -0.88
C VAL A 7 -0.50 -1.33 -0.25
N SER A 8 -0.14 -2.36 0.51
CA SER A 8 1.18 -2.50 1.14
C SER A 8 2.09 -3.50 0.41
N GLY A 9 1.53 -4.26 -0.55
CA GLY A 9 2.18 -5.43 -1.15
C GLY A 9 1.99 -6.73 -0.35
N GLY A 10 1.41 -6.66 0.86
CA GLY A 10 1.08 -7.83 1.66
C GLY A 10 -0.27 -8.45 1.36
N LYS A 11 -0.47 -9.70 1.82
CA LYS A 11 -1.69 -10.49 1.64
C LYS A 11 -2.96 -9.80 2.17
N ASP A 12 -2.84 -9.03 3.26
CA ASP A 12 -4.00 -8.45 3.95
C ASP A 12 -4.64 -7.32 3.12
N SER A 13 -3.81 -6.47 2.49
CA SER A 13 -4.29 -5.46 1.55
C SER A 13 -4.94 -6.07 0.30
N CYS A 14 -4.41 -7.19 -0.20
CA CYS A 14 -5.02 -7.96 -1.29
C CYS A 14 -6.38 -8.55 -0.88
N TYR A 15 -6.47 -9.15 0.31
CA TYR A 15 -7.73 -9.67 0.83
C TYR A 15 -8.79 -8.57 1.01
N ALA A 16 -8.39 -7.38 1.48
CA ALA A 16 -9.27 -6.23 1.59
C ALA A 16 -9.84 -5.81 0.22
N MET A 17 -9.02 -5.77 -0.83
CA MET A 17 -9.49 -5.52 -2.20
C MET A 17 -10.49 -6.56 -2.67
N MET A 18 -10.22 -7.85 -2.43
CA MET A 18 -11.14 -8.95 -2.76
C MET A 18 -12.49 -8.80 -2.05
N LYS A 19 -12.49 -8.30 -0.79
CA LYS A 19 -13.71 -7.99 -0.05
C LYS A 19 -14.46 -6.79 -0.64
N CYS A 20 -13.77 -5.74 -1.04
CA CYS A 20 -14.38 -4.59 -1.72
C CYS A 20 -15.16 -5.05 -2.96
N VAL A 21 -14.54 -5.87 -3.81
CA VAL A 21 -15.19 -6.42 -5.01
C VAL A 21 -16.39 -7.29 -4.62
N ARG A 22 -16.24 -8.18 -3.63
CA ARG A 22 -17.33 -9.04 -3.13
C ARG A 22 -18.55 -8.24 -2.65
N TYR A 23 -18.33 -7.07 -2.04
CA TYR A 23 -19.40 -6.19 -1.57
C TYR A 23 -19.92 -5.21 -2.63
N GLY A 24 -19.51 -5.34 -3.90
CA GLY A 24 -20.00 -4.51 -5.00
C GLY A 24 -19.35 -3.12 -5.05
N HIS A 25 -18.16 -2.95 -4.48
CA HIS A 25 -17.35 -1.76 -4.67
C HIS A 25 -16.48 -1.88 -5.92
N GLU A 26 -16.32 -0.76 -6.61
CA GLU A 26 -15.43 -0.61 -7.76
C GLU A 26 -14.14 0.02 -7.29
N ILE A 27 -13.02 -0.70 -7.43
CA ILE A 27 -11.70 -0.16 -7.13
C ILE A 27 -11.26 0.64 -8.35
N VAL A 28 -11.08 1.96 -8.18
CA VAL A 28 -10.77 2.86 -9.30
C VAL A 28 -9.31 3.32 -9.31
N ALA A 29 -8.59 3.10 -8.22
CA ALA A 29 -7.18 3.43 -8.08
C ALA A 29 -6.54 2.63 -6.94
N LEU A 30 -5.22 2.49 -7.02
CA LEU A 30 -4.38 1.97 -5.94
C LEU A 30 -3.57 3.10 -5.33
N ALA A 31 -3.33 3.05 -4.03
CA ALA A 31 -2.47 4.01 -3.33
C ALA A 31 -1.50 3.29 -2.38
N ASN A 32 -0.25 3.72 -2.36
CA ASN A 32 0.80 3.17 -1.51
C ASN A 32 1.65 4.27 -0.88
N LEU A 33 1.97 4.12 0.40
CA LEU A 33 2.99 4.93 1.06
C LEU A 33 4.35 4.20 0.99
N MET A 34 5.39 4.96 0.74
CA MET A 34 6.78 4.50 0.67
C MET A 34 7.64 5.24 1.71
N PRO A 35 8.74 4.63 2.18
CA PRO A 35 9.71 5.29 3.04
C PRO A 35 10.24 6.60 2.41
N ALA A 36 10.71 7.51 3.26
CA ALA A 36 11.29 8.78 2.81
C ALA A 36 12.60 8.59 2.04
N ASP A 37 13.35 7.55 2.39
CA ASP A 37 14.62 7.17 1.79
C ASP A 37 14.52 5.74 1.24
N ASP A 38 14.76 5.59 -0.07
CA ASP A 38 14.69 4.31 -0.77
C ASP A 38 15.89 3.39 -0.43
N LEU A 39 16.92 3.91 0.27
CA LEU A 39 18.07 3.15 0.76
C LEU A 39 17.89 2.63 2.20
N VAL A 40 16.89 3.17 2.91
CA VAL A 40 16.56 2.73 4.26
C VAL A 40 15.48 1.67 4.15
N ASP A 41 15.92 0.42 4.03
CA ASP A 41 15.08 -0.72 4.34
C ASP A 41 14.78 -0.67 5.84
N GLU A 42 13.73 0.06 6.24
CA GLU A 42 13.15 -0.07 7.57
C GLU A 42 12.55 -1.48 7.68
N LEU A 43 13.39 -2.45 8.02
CA LEU A 43 13.04 -3.85 8.19
C LEU A 43 11.94 -4.04 9.24
N ASP A 44 11.80 -3.09 10.17
CA ASP A 44 10.80 -3.05 11.24
C ASP A 44 9.67 -2.03 10.98
N SER A 45 9.35 -1.72 9.71
CA SER A 45 8.22 -0.85 9.42
C SER A 45 6.89 -1.56 9.65
N TYR A 46 6.12 -1.04 10.61
CA TYR A 46 4.73 -1.41 10.83
C TYR A 46 3.75 -0.77 9.82
N MET A 47 4.25 0.11 8.93
CA MET A 47 3.41 0.88 7.99
C MET A 47 3.58 0.52 6.52
N TYR A 48 4.74 0.01 6.10
CA TYR A 48 5.00 -0.37 4.71
C TYR A 48 5.89 -1.62 4.63
N GLN A 49 5.59 -2.49 3.67
CA GLN A 49 6.31 -3.76 3.53
C GLN A 49 7.58 -3.58 2.70
N THR A 50 8.73 -3.71 3.34
CA THR A 50 10.07 -3.51 2.75
C THR A 50 10.38 -4.54 1.66
N VAL A 51 10.08 -5.83 1.91
CA VAL A 51 10.35 -6.93 0.97
C VAL A 51 9.32 -7.00 -0.19
N GLY A 52 8.14 -6.38 -0.01
CA GLY A 52 7.00 -6.53 -0.92
C GLY A 52 6.76 -5.38 -1.89
N HIS A 53 7.54 -4.29 -1.85
CA HIS A 53 7.28 -3.10 -2.67
C HIS A 53 7.13 -3.43 -4.16
N GLN A 54 7.95 -4.32 -4.72
CA GLN A 54 7.97 -4.61 -6.16
C GLN A 54 6.61 -5.15 -6.66
N ILE A 55 5.85 -5.86 -5.82
CA ILE A 55 4.56 -6.43 -6.21
C ILE A 55 3.47 -5.37 -6.42
N ILE A 56 3.64 -4.18 -5.84
CA ILE A 56 2.64 -3.10 -5.90
C ILE A 56 2.50 -2.58 -7.33
N VAL A 57 3.61 -2.49 -8.07
CA VAL A 57 3.58 -2.14 -9.49
C VAL A 57 2.85 -3.24 -10.28
N GLY A 58 3.14 -4.51 -9.98
CA GLY A 58 2.44 -5.65 -10.58
C GLY A 58 0.93 -5.65 -10.31
N TYR A 59 0.46 -5.21 -9.14
CA TYR A 59 -0.98 -5.05 -8.89
C TYR A 59 -1.62 -4.04 -9.84
N ALA A 60 -0.98 -2.88 -10.02
CA ALA A 60 -1.48 -1.85 -10.91
C ALA A 60 -1.55 -2.33 -12.37
N GLU A 61 -0.50 -3.02 -12.83
CA GLU A 61 -0.43 -3.60 -14.17
C GLU A 61 -1.51 -4.68 -14.39
N CYS A 62 -1.61 -5.65 -13.46
CA CYS A 62 -2.59 -6.73 -13.56
C CYS A 62 -4.04 -6.25 -13.47
N MET A 63 -4.30 -5.18 -12.72
CA MET A 63 -5.65 -4.61 -12.57
C MET A 63 -5.98 -3.55 -13.62
N GLY A 64 -4.99 -3.03 -14.35
CA GLY A 64 -5.16 -1.93 -15.29
C GLY A 64 -5.61 -0.63 -14.60
N LEU A 65 -5.19 -0.40 -13.35
CA LEU A 65 -5.63 0.73 -12.53
C LEU A 65 -4.48 1.73 -12.27
N PRO A 66 -4.78 3.03 -12.15
CA PRO A 66 -3.78 4.01 -11.77
C PRO A 66 -3.25 3.74 -10.35
N LEU A 67 -1.93 3.89 -10.19
CA LEU A 67 -1.22 3.72 -8.91
C LEU A 67 -0.62 5.03 -8.45
N PHE A 68 -1.03 5.50 -7.28
CA PHE A 68 -0.49 6.69 -6.63
C PHE A 68 0.46 6.29 -5.51
N ARG A 69 1.71 6.77 -5.56
CA ARG A 69 2.71 6.50 -4.52
C ARG A 69 3.21 7.80 -3.92
N ARG A 70 3.34 7.84 -2.59
CA ARG A 70 3.89 9.00 -1.88
C ARG A 70 4.87 8.59 -0.79
N ARG A 71 5.96 9.34 -0.71
CA ARG A 71 6.89 9.27 0.42
C ARG A 71 6.22 9.84 1.66
N ILE A 72 6.27 9.10 2.76
CA ILE A 72 5.84 9.63 4.05
C ILE A 72 6.90 10.62 4.57
N GLN A 73 6.42 11.76 5.07
CA GLN A 73 7.25 12.73 5.79
C GLN A 73 6.73 12.82 7.21
N GLY A 74 7.54 12.41 8.18
CA GLY A 74 7.20 12.41 9.61
C GLY A 74 7.63 11.13 10.31
N SER A 75 7.96 11.25 11.60
CA SER A 75 8.27 10.13 12.48
C SER A 75 7.06 9.77 13.34
N ALA A 76 6.98 8.51 13.79
CA ALA A 76 6.01 8.12 14.80
C ALA A 76 6.18 8.98 16.06
N ARG A 77 5.09 9.57 16.56
CA ARG A 77 5.12 10.44 17.75
C ARG A 77 5.08 9.68 19.08
N GLN A 78 5.17 8.35 19.07
CA GLN A 78 5.35 7.57 20.29
C GLN A 78 6.83 7.21 20.46
N ALA A 79 7.54 8.04 21.22
CA ALA A 79 8.67 7.56 22.00
C ALA A 79 8.10 6.62 23.06
N MET A 80 8.40 5.32 22.96
CA MET A 80 8.32 4.46 24.14
C MET A 80 9.35 5.00 25.14
N PHE A 81 8.85 5.52 26.26
CA PHE A 81 9.55 5.49 27.54
C PHE A 81 9.12 4.23 28.28
#